data_AF-A0A660ZTV0-F1
#
_entry.id   AF-A0A660ZTV0-F1
#
_cell.length_a   1.000
_cell.length_b   1.000
_cell.length_c   1.000
_cell.angle_alpha   90.00
_cell.angle_beta   90.00
_cell.angle_gamma   90.00
#
_symmetry.space_group_name_H-M   'P 1'
#
loop_
_entity.id
_entity.type
_entity.pdbx_description
1 polymer ?
#
loop_
_entity_poly.entity_id
_entity_poly.type
_entity_poly.pdbx_seq_one_letter_code
_entity_poly.pdbx_strand_id
1 'polypeptide(L)'
;SLKAYRTGLVRQMRLYGEMHRFIPAWAAMVTSPARIGEIEVQHHPRRSGESKYGLGRVTRVMMDLLVVHFFLRYRAMPGHFFGAIGLVSLLIGTLALLYLAGVKFILGEDIGSRPLLMVGILCVIGAVQFITTGVVTELLARAWLSSPDAHSYVVHDERAASASEAEWG
;
A
#
# COMPACT_ATOMS: atom_id res chain seq x y z
N SER A 1 -9.24 -19.70 11.43
CA SER A 1 -10.46 -19.20 10.78
C SER A 1 -10.57 -19.85 9.42
N LEU A 2 -11.75 -20.36 9.09
CA LEU A 2 -12.04 -20.93 7.77
C LEU A 2 -12.47 -19.77 6.86
N LYS A 3 -11.93 -19.71 5.64
CA LYS A 3 -12.32 -18.71 4.63
C LYS A 3 -12.54 -19.42 3.31
N ALA A 4 -13.67 -19.16 2.67
CA ALA A 4 -14.02 -19.72 1.37
C ALA A 4 -14.21 -18.58 0.37
N TYR A 5 -13.69 -18.76 -0.85
CA TYR A 5 -13.76 -17.77 -1.93
C TYR A 5 -14.26 -18.45 -3.20
N ARG A 6 -15.02 -17.74 -4.04
CA ARG A 6 -15.44 -18.26 -5.35
C ARG A 6 -14.24 -18.37 -6.29
N THR A 7 -14.19 -19.43 -7.09
CA THR A 7 -13.11 -19.68 -8.05
C THR A 7 -12.88 -18.53 -9.03
N GLY A 8 -13.95 -17.89 -9.53
CA GLY A 8 -13.85 -16.73 -10.42
C GLY A 8 -13.10 -15.54 -9.78
N LEU A 9 -13.25 -15.35 -8.47
CA LEU A 9 -12.55 -14.31 -7.72
C LEU A 9 -11.07 -14.64 -7.54
N VAL A 10 -10.76 -15.90 -7.18
CA VAL A 10 -9.37 -16.34 -6.94
C VAL A 10 -8.57 -16.36 -8.25
N ARG A 11 -9.18 -16.74 -9.38
CA ARG A 11 -8.54 -16.74 -10.70
C ARG A 11 -8.14 -15.34 -11.20
N GLN A 12 -8.82 -14.30 -10.74
CA GLN A 12 -8.49 -12.91 -11.07
C GLN A 12 -7.35 -12.35 -10.21
N MET A 13 -7.01 -13.00 -9.10
CA MET A 13 -5.93 -12.57 -8.22
C MET A 13 -4.60 -13.18 -8.66
N ARG A 14 -3.69 -12.34 -9.17
CA ARG A 14 -2.28 -12.73 -9.31
C ARG A 14 -1.60 -12.65 -7.94
N LEU A 15 -1.48 -13.80 -7.28
CA LEU A 15 -0.80 -13.92 -5.99
C LEU A 15 0.72 -14.01 -6.20
N TYR A 16 1.44 -12.95 -5.82
CA TYR A 16 2.91 -12.94 -5.81
C TYR A 16 3.43 -13.12 -4.37
N GLY A 17 4.27 -14.14 -4.13
CA GLY A 17 4.97 -14.35 -2.85
C GLY A 17 4.08 -14.38 -1.59
N GLU A 18 4.36 -13.49 -0.62
CA GLU A 18 3.64 -13.37 0.66
C GLU A 18 2.23 -12.75 0.55
N MET A 19 1.77 -12.42 -0.67
CA MET A 19 0.47 -11.78 -0.89
C MET A 19 -0.75 -12.64 -0.53
N HIS A 20 -0.55 -13.93 -0.26
CA HIS A 20 -1.60 -14.82 0.26
C HIS A 20 -2.21 -14.29 1.57
N ARG A 21 -1.46 -13.53 2.37
CA ARG A 21 -1.96 -12.88 3.59
C ARG A 21 -2.95 -11.75 3.30
N PHE A 22 -2.85 -11.14 2.12
CA PHE A 22 -3.69 -10.04 1.67
C PHE A 22 -4.92 -10.48 0.87
N ILE A 23 -5.12 -11.78 0.63
CA ILE A 23 -6.31 -12.32 -0.06
C ILE A 23 -7.62 -11.75 0.52
N PRO A 24 -7.84 -11.72 1.86
CA PRO A 24 -9.09 -11.21 2.41
C PRO A 24 -9.30 -9.72 2.11
N ALA A 25 -8.23 -8.92 2.20
CA ALA A 25 -8.28 -7.48 1.94
C ALA A 25 -8.52 -7.19 0.45
N TRP A 26 -7.86 -7.95 -0.43
CA TRP A 26 -8.09 -7.87 -1.88
C TRP A 26 -9.49 -8.31 -2.25
N ALA A 27 -9.97 -9.44 -1.71
CA ALA A 27 -11.33 -9.93 -1.94
C ALA A 27 -12.38 -8.88 -1.55
N ALA A 28 -12.20 -8.22 -0.41
CA ALA A 28 -13.07 -7.12 0.03
C ALA A 28 -13.00 -5.89 -0.88
N MET A 29 -11.93 -5.72 -1.64
CA MET A 29 -11.75 -4.58 -2.53
C MET A 29 -12.37 -4.77 -3.91
N VAL A 30 -12.38 -5.99 -4.45
CA VAL A 30 -12.99 -6.31 -5.75
C VAL A 30 -14.45 -6.77 -5.64
N THR A 31 -14.92 -7.06 -4.42
CA THR A 31 -16.26 -7.58 -4.16
C THR A 31 -17.11 -6.56 -3.43
N SER A 32 -18.36 -6.36 -3.88
CA SER A 32 -19.34 -5.56 -3.14
C SER A 32 -19.55 -6.13 -1.73
N PRO A 33 -19.63 -5.29 -0.68
CA PRO A 33 -19.89 -5.73 0.70
C PRO A 33 -21.13 -6.63 0.84
N ALA A 34 -22.15 -6.41 0.01
CA ALA A 34 -23.39 -7.21 0.00
C ALA A 34 -23.19 -8.68 -0.41
N ARG A 35 -22.05 -9.03 -1.02
CA ARG A 35 -21.71 -10.42 -1.40
C ARG A 35 -20.73 -11.09 -0.43
N ILE A 36 -20.40 -10.42 0.68
CA ILE A 36 -19.54 -10.94 1.74
C ILE A 36 -20.44 -11.30 2.92
N GLY A 37 -20.39 -12.55 3.36
CA GLY A 37 -21.14 -13.04 4.50
C GLY A 37 -20.21 -13.69 5.51
N GLU A 38 -20.54 -13.56 6.80
CA GLU A 38 -19.89 -14.28 7.88
C GLU A 38 -20.89 -15.32 8.42
N ILE A 39 -20.42 -16.56 8.60
CA ILE A 39 -21.20 -17.64 9.17
C ILE A 39 -20.50 -18.05 10.46
N GLU A 40 -21.24 -18.14 11.55
CA GLU A 40 -20.72 -18.57 12.83
C GLU A 40 -20.27 -20.04 12.74
N VAL A 41 -19.02 -20.32 13.11
CA VAL A 41 -18.45 -21.67 13.08
C VAL A 41 -17.97 -22.02 14.49
N GLN A 42 -18.35 -23.19 14.99
CA GLN A 42 -17.84 -23.66 16.27
C GLN A 42 -16.33 -23.90 16.21
N HIS A 43 -15.59 -23.09 16.95
CA HIS A 43 -14.14 -23.23 17.08
C HIS A 43 -13.82 -24.05 18.34
N HIS A 44 -13.32 -25.27 18.14
CA HIS A 44 -12.83 -26.07 19.25
C HIS A 44 -11.54 -25.48 19.83
N PRO A 45 -11.42 -25.34 21.16
CA PRO A 45 -10.22 -24.81 21.80
C PRO A 45 -9.01 -25.71 21.53
N ARG A 46 -7.86 -25.09 21.29
CA ARG A 46 -6.57 -25.80 21.15
C ARG A 46 -6.24 -26.51 22.45
N ARG A 47 -6.05 -27.84 22.39
CA ARG A 47 -5.77 -28.68 23.55
C ARG A 47 -4.32 -28.60 24.06
N SER A 48 -3.39 -28.04 23.29
CA SER A 48 -1.99 -27.86 23.70
C SER A 48 -1.25 -26.82 22.83
N GLY A 49 -0.22 -26.20 23.43
CA GLY A 49 0.73 -25.28 22.77
C GLY A 49 0.68 -23.85 23.32
N GLU A 50 1.86 -23.29 23.61
CA GLU A 50 1.98 -21.88 23.96
C GLU A 50 1.72 -20.98 22.74
N SER A 51 1.09 -19.84 22.98
CA SER A 51 0.78 -18.87 21.96
C SER A 51 2.07 -18.20 21.46
N LYS A 52 2.55 -18.56 20.26
CA LYS A 52 3.71 -17.92 19.59
C LYS A 52 3.41 -16.48 19.10
N TYR A 53 2.73 -15.66 19.90
CA TYR A 53 2.52 -14.23 19.63
C TYR A 53 3.73 -13.44 20.15
N GLY A 54 4.79 -13.37 19.35
CA GLY A 54 5.94 -12.50 19.63
C GLY A 54 5.71 -11.06 19.17
N LEU A 55 6.42 -10.11 19.78
CA LEU A 55 6.44 -8.68 19.41
C LEU A 55 6.77 -8.43 17.93
N GLY A 56 7.60 -9.29 17.31
CA GLY A 56 7.90 -9.23 15.87
C GLY A 56 6.71 -9.51 14.94
N ARG A 57 5.54 -9.86 15.46
CA ARG A 57 4.29 -9.92 14.68
C ARG A 57 3.64 -8.54 14.58
N VAL A 58 3.75 -7.70 15.61
CA VAL A 58 3.13 -6.37 15.63
C VAL A 58 3.73 -5.47 14.55
N THR A 59 5.06 -5.46 14.43
CA THR A 59 5.76 -4.68 13.38
C THR A 59 5.37 -5.13 11.98
N ARG A 60 5.29 -6.45 11.73
CA ARG A 60 4.82 -7.01 10.46
C ARG A 60 3.37 -6.62 10.17
N VAL A 61 2.48 -6.73 11.15
CA VAL A 61 1.07 -6.34 10.99
C VAL A 61 0.94 -4.84 10.71
N MET A 62 1.72 -3.98 11.36
CA MET A 62 1.74 -2.54 11.09
C MET A 62 2.20 -2.23 9.66
N MET A 63 3.27 -2.87 9.19
CA MET A 63 3.73 -2.72 7.80
C MET A 63 2.68 -3.24 6.80
N ASP A 64 2.07 -4.38 7.09
CA ASP A 64 0.99 -4.97 6.27
C ASP A 64 -0.21 -4.01 6.18
N LEU A 65 -0.61 -3.36 7.29
CA LEU A 65 -1.67 -2.35 7.30
C LEU A 65 -1.30 -1.09 6.52
N LEU A 66 -0.06 -0.63 6.61
CA LEU A 66 0.43 0.52 5.84
C LEU A 66 0.40 0.23 4.34
N VAL A 67 0.84 -0.96 3.93
CA VAL A 67 0.77 -1.41 2.54
C VAL A 67 -0.68 -1.50 2.07
N VAL A 68 -1.57 -2.14 2.84
CA VAL A 68 -2.99 -2.25 2.51
C VAL A 68 -3.61 -0.86 2.39
N HIS A 69 -3.40 0.03 3.36
CA HIS A 69 -3.91 1.40 3.33
C HIS A 69 -3.40 2.17 2.11
N PHE A 70 -2.10 2.06 1.80
CA PHE A 70 -1.50 2.67 0.62
C PHE A 70 -2.17 2.17 -0.66
N PHE A 71 -2.30 0.85 -0.83
CA PHE A 71 -2.94 0.26 -2.00
C PHE A 71 -4.43 0.63 -2.10
N LEU A 72 -5.17 0.68 -0.98
CA LEU A 72 -6.58 1.08 -1.00
C LEU A 72 -6.77 2.54 -1.38
N ARG A 73 -5.94 3.44 -0.81
CA ARG A 73 -6.11 4.89 -0.93
C ARG A 73 -5.47 5.47 -2.20
N TYR A 74 -4.32 4.95 -2.63
CA TYR A 74 -3.48 5.55 -3.66
C TYR A 74 -3.32 4.70 -4.93
N ARG A 75 -4.12 3.64 -5.13
CA ARG A 75 -4.02 2.75 -6.30
C ARG A 75 -3.98 3.48 -7.65
N ALA A 76 -4.76 4.56 -7.78
CA ALA A 76 -4.90 5.31 -9.01
C ALA A 76 -3.90 6.47 -9.14
N MET A 77 -3.29 6.91 -8.02
CA MET A 77 -2.35 8.04 -8.01
C MET A 77 -1.27 7.83 -6.92
N PRO A 78 -0.40 6.82 -7.08
CA PRO A 78 0.60 6.46 -6.07
C PRO A 78 1.66 7.56 -5.88
N GLY A 79 1.84 8.45 -6.86
CA GLY A 79 2.75 9.59 -6.75
C GLY A 79 2.34 10.61 -5.68
N HIS A 80 1.05 10.80 -5.40
CA HIS A 80 0.57 11.78 -4.41
C HIS A 80 1.02 11.45 -2.98
N PHE A 81 1.15 10.17 -2.63
CA PHE A 81 1.59 9.76 -1.29
C PHE A 81 3.02 10.23 -1.02
N PHE A 82 3.95 9.88 -1.92
CA PHE A 82 5.35 10.27 -1.80
C PHE A 82 5.55 11.78 -2.03
N GLY A 83 4.80 12.37 -2.96
CA GLY A 83 4.82 13.81 -3.22
C GLY A 83 4.37 14.64 -2.01
N ALA A 84 3.31 14.22 -1.31
CA ALA A 84 2.84 14.91 -0.11
C ALA A 84 3.87 14.86 1.03
N ILE A 85 4.44 13.68 1.30
CA ILE A 85 5.51 13.52 2.31
C ILE A 85 6.74 14.36 1.93
N GLY A 86 7.13 14.31 0.66
CA GLY A 86 8.23 15.10 0.13
C GLY A 86 8.01 16.61 0.29
N LEU A 87 6.81 17.10 -0.03
CA LEU A 87 6.48 18.53 0.10
C LEU A 87 6.50 19.00 1.56
N VAL A 88 5.96 18.20 2.49
CA VAL A 88 6.01 18.50 3.92
C VAL A 88 7.45 18.51 4.44
N SER A 89 8.25 17.49 4.05
CA SER A 89 9.67 17.43 4.40
C SER A 89 10.46 18.61 3.82
N LEU A 90 10.13 19.04 2.60
CA LEU A 90 10.76 20.20 1.96
C LEU A 90 10.47 21.46 2.75
N LEU A 91 9.20 21.69 3.08
CA LEU A 91 8.77 22.86 3.85
C LEU A 91 9.50 22.93 5.20
N ILE A 92 9.53 21.82 5.95
CA ILE A 92 10.20 21.76 7.25
C ILE A 92 11.71 21.98 7.11
N GLY A 93 12.35 21.30 6.15
CA GLY A 93 13.79 21.44 5.90
C GLY A 93 14.17 22.87 5.48
N THR A 94 13.41 23.46 4.56
CA THR A 94 13.64 24.83 4.09
C THR A 94 13.42 25.85 5.19
N LEU A 95 12.38 25.72 6.02
CA LEU A 95 12.17 26.61 7.17
C LEU A 95 13.31 26.52 8.19
N ALA A 96 13.79 25.31 8.49
CA ALA A 96 14.92 25.10 9.38
C ALA A 96 16.21 25.76 8.84
N LEU A 97 16.47 25.62 7.54
CA LEU A 97 17.62 26.24 6.89
C LEU A 97 17.50 27.76 6.78
N LEU A 98 16.31 28.30 6.48
CA LEU A 98 16.06 29.74 6.46
C LEU A 98 16.26 30.36 7.85
N TYR A 99 15.78 29.69 8.90
CA TYR A 99 16.02 30.10 10.28
C TYR A 99 17.52 30.17 10.60
N LEU A 100 18.28 29.11 10.27
CA LEU A 100 19.73 29.07 10.46
C LEU A 100 20.47 30.11 9.61
N ALA A 101 20.00 30.37 8.38
CA ALA A 101 20.54 31.43 7.53
C ALA A 101 20.33 32.80 8.18
N GLY A 102 19.16 33.07 8.76
CA GLY A 102 18.90 34.28 9.52
C GLY A 102 19.86 34.43 10.71
N VAL A 103 20.08 33.36 11.48
CA VAL A 103 21.05 33.36 12.60
C VAL A 103 22.46 33.67 12.11
N LYS A 104 22.89 33.05 10.99
CA LYS A 104 24.23 33.27 10.46
C LYS A 104 24.43 34.69 9.92
N PHE A 105 23.50 35.20 9.13
CA PHE A 105 23.69 36.48 8.42
C PHE A 105 23.27 37.70 9.24
N ILE A 106 22.34 37.56 10.19
CA ILE A 106 21.85 38.68 11.02
C ILE A 106 22.59 38.71 12.36
N LEU A 107 22.71 37.57 13.05
CA LEU A 107 23.34 37.51 14.37
C LEU A 107 24.85 37.26 14.30
N GLY A 108 25.38 36.83 13.14
CA GLY A 108 26.80 36.56 12.95
C GLY A 108 27.32 35.33 13.71
N GLU A 109 26.42 34.48 14.21
CA GLU A 109 26.79 33.29 14.98
C GLU A 109 27.19 32.12 14.06
N ASP A 110 28.09 31.27 14.56
CA ASP A 110 28.47 30.05 13.87
C ASP A 110 27.37 28.98 13.99
N ILE A 111 27.03 28.38 12.85
CA ILE A 111 25.93 27.41 12.71
C ILE A 111 26.43 25.98 12.48
N GLY A 112 27.73 25.79 12.23
CA GLY A 112 28.29 24.48 11.86
C GLY A 112 28.14 23.41 12.95
N SER A 113 28.08 23.81 14.22
CA SER A 113 27.94 22.90 15.37
C SER A 113 26.48 22.52 15.69
N ARG A 114 25.50 23.18 15.06
CA ARG A 114 24.08 22.97 15.38
C ARG A 114 23.55 21.74 14.63
N PRO A 115 23.05 20.70 15.33
CA PRO A 115 22.49 19.51 14.69
C PRO A 115 21.34 19.83 13.71
N LEU A 116 20.63 20.94 13.96
CA LEU A 116 19.55 21.44 13.11
C LEU A 116 19.99 21.71 11.67
N LEU A 117 21.25 22.10 11.43
CA LEU A 117 21.78 22.28 10.07
C LEU A 117 21.80 20.95 9.31
N MET A 118 22.32 19.91 9.95
CA MET A 118 22.38 18.56 9.38
C MET A 118 20.96 18.02 9.11
N VAL A 119 20.06 18.19 10.07
CA VAL A 119 18.65 17.77 9.94
C VAL A 119 17.96 18.54 8.81
N GLY A 120 18.14 19.85 8.71
CA GLY A 120 17.58 20.67 7.64
C GLY A 120 18.04 20.23 6.25
N ILE A 121 19.35 19.96 6.09
CA ILE A 121 19.91 19.44 4.84
C ILE A 121 19.35 18.05 4.52
N LEU A 122 19.33 17.13 5.50
CA LEU A 122 18.75 15.78 5.30
C LEU A 122 17.27 15.85 4.91
N CYS A 123 16.48 16.73 5.52
CA CYS A 123 15.08 16.92 5.18
C CYS A 123 14.89 17.42 3.75
N VAL A 124 15.74 18.32 3.26
CA VAL A 124 15.70 18.79 1.86
C VAL A 124 16.11 17.69 0.89
N ILE A 125 17.19 16.97 1.17
CA ILE A 125 17.63 15.85 0.32
C ILE A 125 16.55 14.76 0.28
N GLY A 126 16.02 14.38 1.45
CA GLY A 126 14.93 13.42 1.58
C GLY A 126 13.67 13.88 0.86
N ALA A 127 13.33 15.16 0.93
CA ALA A 127 12.20 15.72 0.20
C ALA A 127 12.34 15.54 -1.31
N VAL A 128 13.52 15.87 -1.86
CA VAL A 128 13.80 15.66 -3.29
C VAL A 128 13.65 14.19 -3.65
N GLN A 129 14.20 13.26 -2.84
CA GLN A 129 14.07 11.82 -3.06
C GLN A 129 12.61 11.34 -3.04
N PHE A 130 11.79 11.84 -2.13
CA PHE A 130 10.37 11.49 -2.07
C PHE A 130 9.59 12.04 -3.26
N ILE A 131 9.87 13.28 -3.68
CA ILE A 131 9.22 13.89 -4.85
C ILE A 131 9.59 13.12 -6.13
N THR A 132 10.88 12.83 -6.35
CA THR A 132 11.33 12.06 -7.53
C THR A 132 10.74 10.66 -7.54
N THR A 133 10.74 9.97 -6.39
CA THR A 133 10.10 8.66 -6.23
C THR A 133 8.61 8.74 -6.56
N GLY A 134 7.91 9.79 -6.12
CA GLY A 134 6.51 10.01 -6.45
C GLY A 134 6.26 10.12 -7.95
N VAL A 135 7.07 10.93 -8.65
CA VAL A 135 6.99 11.07 -10.12
C VAL A 135 7.27 9.74 -10.83
N VAL A 136 8.31 9.02 -10.42
CA VAL A 136 8.65 7.70 -10.99
C VAL A 136 7.51 6.71 -10.78
N THR A 137 6.90 6.70 -9.59
CA THR A 137 5.81 5.77 -9.28
C THR A 137 4.56 6.09 -10.10
N GLU A 138 4.25 7.37 -10.29
CA GLU A 138 3.15 7.82 -11.15
C GLU A 138 3.38 7.43 -12.62
N LEU A 139 4.62 7.59 -13.12
CA LEU A 139 5.00 7.17 -14.47
C LEU A 139 4.87 5.66 -14.66
N LEU A 140 5.36 4.88 -13.68
CA LEU A 140 5.23 3.43 -13.69
C LEU A 140 3.76 3.00 -13.68
N ALA A 141 2.93 3.59 -12.84
CA ALA A 141 1.50 3.28 -12.78
C ALA A 141 0.82 3.53 -14.13
N ARG A 142 1.13 4.65 -14.79
CA ARG A 142 0.61 4.98 -16.12
C ARG A 142 1.12 4.03 -17.20
N ALA A 143 2.40 3.65 -17.16
CA ALA A 143 2.96 2.68 -18.09
C ALA A 143 2.30 1.30 -17.96
N TRP A 144 2.02 0.86 -16.72
CA TRP A 144 1.28 -0.37 -16.45
C TRP A 144 -0.16 -0.31 -16.94
N LEU A 145 -0.89 0.80 -16.70
CA LEU A 145 -2.27 0.95 -17.19
C LEU A 145 -2.36 1.04 -18.72
N SER A 146 -1.35 1.61 -19.38
CA SER A 146 -1.30 1.73 -20.84
C SER A 146 -0.92 0.44 -21.57
N SER A 147 -0.65 -0.65 -20.86
CA SER A 147 -0.33 -1.94 -21.47
C SER A 147 -1.60 -2.60 -22.07
N PRO A 148 -1.59 -3.08 -23.32
CA PRO A 148 -2.78 -3.59 -24.04
C PRO A 148 -3.53 -4.74 -23.34
N ASP A 149 -2.89 -5.51 -22.47
CA ASP A 149 -3.50 -6.62 -21.72
C ASP A 149 -4.33 -6.18 -20.50
N ALA A 150 -4.41 -4.87 -20.21
CA ALA A 150 -5.09 -4.32 -19.03
C ALA A 150 -6.59 -4.00 -19.27
N HIS A 151 -7.28 -4.73 -20.14
CA HIS A 151 -8.73 -4.61 -20.26
C HIS A 151 -9.40 -5.06 -18.96
N SER A 152 -9.94 -4.10 -18.20
CA SER A 152 -10.59 -4.30 -16.89
C SER A 152 -12.02 -4.85 -17.00
N TYR A 153 -12.46 -5.24 -18.18
CA TYR A 153 -13.78 -5.82 -18.43
C TYR A 153 -13.63 -7.32 -18.74
N VAL A 154 -14.26 -8.14 -17.91
CA VAL A 154 -14.47 -9.55 -18.19
C VAL A 154 -15.79 -9.65 -18.92
N VAL A 155 -15.75 -9.93 -20.23
CA VAL A 155 -16.97 -10.29 -20.97
C VAL A 155 -17.35 -11.70 -20.52
N HIS A 156 -18.43 -11.82 -19.77
CA HIS A 156 -19.06 -13.11 -19.52
C HIS A 156 -19.78 -13.53 -20.80
N ASP A 157 -19.21 -14.49 -21.52
CA ASP A 157 -19.90 -15.13 -22.64
C ASP A 157 -20.90 -16.15 -22.07
N GLU A 158 -22.19 -15.81 -22.11
CA GLU A 158 -23.28 -16.66 -21.61
C GLU A 158 -23.41 -17.98 -22.39
N ARG A 159 -22.83 -18.08 -23.60
CA ARG A 159 -22.89 -19.31 -24.42
C ARG A 159 -21.97 -20.43 -23.95
N ALA A 160 -20.91 -20.11 -23.20
CA ALA A 160 -20.00 -21.12 -22.65
C ALA A 160 -20.54 -21.74 -21.35
N ALA A 161 -21.39 -21.00 -20.61
CA ALA A 161 -22.00 -21.49 -19.37
C ALA A 161 -23.09 -22.55 -19.64
N SER A 162 -23.90 -22.38 -20.70
CA SER A 162 -24.93 -23.34 -21.08
C SER A 162 -24.39 -24.65 -21.66
N ALA A 163 -23.21 -24.62 -22.30
CA ALA A 163 -22.54 -25.83 -22.78
C ALA A 163 -22.02 -26.72 -21.63
N SER A 164 -21.57 -26.09 -20.54
CA SER A 164 -21.11 -26.79 -19.33
C SER A 164 -22.25 -27.41 -18.52
N GLU A 165 -23.46 -26.84 -18.54
CA GLU A 165 -24.62 -27.43 -17.87
C GLU A 165 -25.22 -28.60 -18.67
N ALA A 166 -25.04 -28.60 -20.00
CA ALA A 166 -25.51 -29.66 -20.88
C ALA A 166 -24.64 -30.94 -20.82
N GLU A 167 -23.38 -30.86 -20.37
CA GLU A 167 -22.51 -32.05 -20.20
C GLU A 167 -22.72 -32.79 -18.86
N TRP A 168 -23.51 -32.22 -17.94
CA TRP A 168 -23.80 -32.82 -16.62
C TRP A 168 -25.28 -33.15 -16.40
N GLY A 169 -26.13 -33.02 -17.43
CA GLY A 169 -27.54 -33.46 -17.44
C GLY A 169 -27.73 -34.77 -18.19
#